data_AF-A0A2X2SL06-F1
#
_entry.id   AF-A0A2X2SL06-F1
#
_cell.length_a   1.000
_cell.length_b   1.000
_cell.length_c   1.000
_cell.angle_alpha   90.00
_cell.angle_beta   90.00
_cell.angle_gamma   90.00
#
_symmetry.space_group_name_H-M   'P 1'
#
loop_
_entity.id
_entity.type
_entity.pdbx_description
1 polymer ?
#
loop_
_entity_poly.entity_id
_entity_poly.type
_entity_poly.pdbx_seq_one_letter_code
_entity_poly.pdbx_strand_id
1 'polypeptide(L)'
;MENSFFIFTDKEEIVIERFHICTWEFKDRKPLIEFGAEISKDSIKDKDSLCLSIYIPWFSKSYEIEDLYKNLSNFENSRFIFNDSIEHIDPLDGGKNRFGVIYTFKERKEKLCILPVNITKSDCIISINLLLNKYKEIEDAKPNIYFRFLIKPAIQKISTIIPGIGKSTIIYDIKINEQRNIPDDKVDLFEEKKFCKINNCFLFNIIPNKYDVTFFESAYLKNIRTLEYDSFKKYLLDSRVKKDDLMVVFLKKNNLESYTFFNIYSKERIGIGQFALAILINIVCGFLLLRIPKEGITWSSWKWFTIELCIVILLLLVTFIYFFYIPIKNRIIDFLFVLKTALKSFEIELMYESIT
;
A
#
# COMPACT_ATOMS: atom_id res chain seq x y z
N MET A 1 8.35 6.62 1.49
CA MET A 1 7.83 7.02 0.17
C MET A 1 6.89 8.18 0.38
N GLU A 2 6.95 9.22 -0.46
CA GLU A 2 6.08 10.39 -0.31
C GLU A 2 4.73 10.12 -0.96
N ASN A 3 3.67 9.96 -0.15
CA ASN A 3 2.30 9.78 -0.64
C ASN A 3 1.46 11.03 -0.37
N SER A 4 1.97 12.18 -0.80
CA SER A 4 1.27 13.46 -0.78
C SER A 4 0.51 13.63 -2.10
N PHE A 5 -0.81 13.43 -2.08
CA PHE A 5 -1.66 13.57 -3.26
C PHE A 5 -2.34 14.93 -3.25
N PHE A 6 -2.33 15.61 -4.40
CA PHE A 6 -3.05 16.87 -4.56
C PHE A 6 -4.09 16.75 -5.65
N ILE A 7 -5.32 17.11 -5.35
CA ILE A 7 -6.46 17.05 -6.26
C ILE A 7 -6.91 18.47 -6.53
N PHE A 8 -6.81 18.88 -7.78
CA PHE A 8 -6.97 20.27 -8.16
C PHE A 8 -7.58 20.40 -9.56
N THR A 9 -8.03 21.61 -9.86
CA THR A 9 -8.41 22.05 -11.19
C THR A 9 -7.65 23.32 -11.53
N ASP A 10 -7.73 23.78 -12.77
CA ASP A 10 -7.10 25.04 -13.16
C ASP A 10 -7.76 26.25 -12.48
N LYS A 11 -9.09 26.38 -12.56
CA LYS A 11 -9.79 27.56 -12.03
C LYS A 11 -11.15 27.24 -11.40
N GLU A 12 -11.55 25.98 -11.42
CA GLU A 12 -12.92 25.58 -11.12
C GLU A 12 -13.06 25.11 -9.68
N GLU A 13 -13.99 25.71 -8.95
CA GLU A 13 -14.37 25.20 -7.64
C GLU A 13 -15.21 23.94 -7.80
N ILE A 14 -14.59 22.80 -7.55
CA ILE A 14 -15.22 21.48 -7.59
C ILE A 14 -15.35 20.93 -6.18
N VAL A 15 -16.54 20.42 -5.89
CA VAL A 15 -16.85 19.75 -4.62
C VAL A 15 -16.90 18.26 -4.86
N ILE A 16 -16.02 17.54 -4.17
CA ILE A 16 -15.97 16.08 -4.13
C ILE A 16 -16.70 15.64 -2.86
N GLU A 17 -17.87 15.04 -3.01
CA GLU A 17 -18.65 14.52 -1.89
C GLU A 17 -17.95 13.35 -1.21
N ARG A 18 -17.37 12.45 -2.02
CA ARG A 18 -16.65 11.25 -1.55
C ARG A 18 -15.42 11.00 -2.39
N PHE A 19 -14.25 11.11 -1.79
CA PHE A 19 -12.99 10.70 -2.41
C PHE A 19 -12.55 9.34 -1.83
N HIS A 20 -12.23 8.40 -2.71
CA HIS A 20 -11.83 7.05 -2.36
C HIS A 20 -10.40 6.80 -2.81
N ILE A 21 -9.57 6.32 -1.91
CA ILE A 21 -8.25 5.77 -2.20
C ILE A 21 -8.26 4.30 -1.77
N CYS A 22 -7.89 3.40 -2.67
CA CYS A 22 -7.74 1.99 -2.35
C CYS A 22 -6.32 1.56 -2.68
N THR A 23 -5.54 1.20 -1.67
CA THR A 23 -4.18 0.67 -1.86
C THR A 23 -4.23 -0.84 -1.77
N TRP A 24 -3.55 -1.53 -2.69
CA TRP A 24 -3.43 -2.98 -2.70
C TRP A 24 -1.97 -3.37 -2.57
N GLU A 25 -1.63 -3.99 -1.45
CA GLU A 25 -0.32 -4.61 -1.23
C GLU A 25 -0.46 -6.13 -1.32
N PHE A 26 0.17 -6.70 -2.35
CA PHE A 26 0.19 -8.15 -2.55
C PHE A 26 1.46 -8.77 -1.96
N LYS A 27 1.39 -10.06 -1.63
CA LYS A 27 2.58 -10.82 -1.25
C LYS A 27 3.49 -11.00 -2.47
N ASP A 28 4.71 -10.47 -2.40
CA ASP A 28 5.79 -10.65 -3.39
C ASP A 28 5.40 -10.25 -4.83
N ARG A 29 4.45 -9.32 -4.98
CA ARG A 29 4.02 -8.78 -6.28
C ARG A 29 3.85 -7.27 -6.21
N LYS A 30 3.90 -6.61 -7.38
CA LYS A 30 3.72 -5.15 -7.49
C LYS A 30 2.35 -4.73 -6.98
N PRO A 31 2.26 -3.58 -6.28
CA PRO A 31 1.02 -3.09 -5.70
C PRO A 31 0.10 -2.53 -6.79
N LEU A 32 -1.13 -2.23 -6.39
CA LEU A 32 -2.07 -1.42 -7.16
C LEU A 32 -2.58 -0.26 -6.32
N ILE A 33 -3.00 0.82 -6.97
CA ILE A 33 -3.74 1.89 -6.30
C ILE A 33 -4.95 2.28 -7.15
N GLU A 34 -6.09 2.48 -6.50
CA GLU A 34 -7.30 2.99 -7.14
C GLU A 34 -7.68 4.34 -6.56
N PHE A 35 -8.16 5.21 -7.42
CA PHE A 35 -8.75 6.47 -7.04
C PHE A 35 -10.17 6.53 -7.58
N GLY A 36 -11.11 6.96 -6.75
CA GLY A 36 -12.48 7.20 -7.16
C GLY A 36 -13.04 8.45 -6.53
N ALA A 37 -13.82 9.22 -7.29
CA ALA A 37 -14.39 10.47 -6.81
C ALA A 37 -15.89 10.53 -7.13
N GLU A 38 -16.68 10.89 -6.12
CA GLU A 38 -18.07 11.30 -6.27
C GLU A 38 -18.11 12.84 -6.32
N ILE A 39 -18.39 13.40 -7.49
CA ILE A 39 -18.48 14.83 -7.74
C ILE A 39 -19.90 15.32 -7.50
N SER A 40 -20.02 16.40 -6.72
CA SER A 40 -21.30 17.03 -6.42
C SER A 40 -21.92 17.61 -7.68
N LYS A 41 -23.18 17.24 -7.95
CA LYS A 41 -23.98 17.79 -9.05
C LYS A 41 -24.03 19.32 -9.04
N ASP A 42 -24.00 19.93 -7.86
CA ASP A 42 -24.11 21.38 -7.69
C ASP A 42 -22.88 22.12 -8.20
N SER A 43 -21.71 21.46 -8.20
CA SER A 43 -20.44 22.04 -8.68
C SER A 43 -20.23 21.93 -10.20
N ILE A 44 -21.14 21.25 -10.91
CA ILE A 44 -20.99 20.93 -12.34
C ILE A 44 -22.21 21.26 -13.20
N LYS A 45 -23.24 21.92 -12.65
CA LYS A 45 -24.55 22.14 -13.33
C LYS A 45 -24.43 22.71 -14.75
N ASP A 46 -23.51 23.65 -14.94
CA ASP A 46 -23.43 24.45 -16.18
C ASP A 46 -22.27 24.01 -17.11
N LYS A 47 -21.55 22.93 -16.79
CA LYS A 47 -20.30 22.57 -17.48
C LYS A 47 -20.46 21.48 -18.53
N ASP A 48 -19.92 21.69 -19.74
CA ASP A 48 -19.93 20.69 -20.83
C ASP A 48 -18.89 19.58 -20.64
N SER A 49 -17.82 19.89 -19.90
CA SER A 49 -16.80 18.93 -19.51
C SER A 49 -16.22 19.29 -18.15
N LEU A 50 -15.63 18.31 -17.49
CA LEU A 50 -14.89 18.51 -16.25
C LEU A 50 -13.48 17.96 -16.44
N CYS A 51 -12.46 18.79 -16.16
CA CYS A 51 -11.08 18.38 -16.06
C CYS A 51 -10.63 18.46 -14.60
N LEU A 52 -10.26 17.32 -14.03
CA LEU A 52 -9.73 17.21 -12.68
C LEU A 52 -8.34 16.60 -12.73
N SER A 53 -7.37 17.25 -12.09
CA SER A 53 -5.99 16.80 -12.05
C SER A 53 -5.65 16.23 -10.67
N ILE A 54 -4.86 15.16 -10.67
CA ILE A 54 -4.30 14.55 -9.47
C ILE A 54 -2.78 14.54 -9.62
N TYR A 55 -2.11 15.24 -8.71
CA TYR A 55 -0.67 15.14 -8.53
C TYR A 55 -0.34 13.93 -7.66
N ILE A 56 0.58 13.12 -8.14
CA ILE A 56 1.12 11.93 -7.49
C ILE A 56 2.66 12.00 -7.60
N PRO A 57 3.40 12.25 -6.50
CA PRO A 57 4.83 12.58 -6.55
C PRO A 57 5.68 11.55 -7.31
N TRP A 58 5.36 10.27 -7.15
CA TRP A 58 6.09 9.14 -7.72
C TRP A 58 5.51 8.64 -9.06
N PHE A 59 4.47 9.27 -9.60
CA PHE A 59 3.84 8.82 -10.83
C PHE A 59 4.71 9.10 -12.05
N SER A 60 4.86 8.09 -12.91
CA SER A 60 5.46 8.25 -14.23
C SER A 60 4.41 8.04 -15.30
N LYS A 61 4.49 8.84 -16.38
CA LYS A 61 3.63 8.67 -17.57
C LYS A 61 3.70 7.27 -18.20
N SER A 62 4.77 6.52 -17.94
CA SER A 62 4.97 5.14 -18.38
C SER A 62 4.06 4.14 -17.65
N TYR A 63 3.45 4.50 -16.52
CA TYR A 63 2.62 3.61 -15.74
C TYR A 63 1.28 3.36 -16.43
N GLU A 64 0.80 2.12 -16.29
CA GLU A 64 -0.49 1.71 -16.84
C GLU A 64 -1.62 2.25 -15.96
N ILE A 65 -2.65 2.78 -16.62
CA ILE A 65 -3.86 3.27 -15.97
C ILE A 65 -5.03 2.62 -16.69
N GLU A 66 -5.95 2.04 -15.93
CA GLU A 66 -7.17 1.42 -16.43
C GLU A 66 -8.39 2.16 -15.88
N ASP A 67 -9.31 2.54 -16.78
CA ASP A 67 -10.64 3.00 -16.40
C ASP A 67 -11.47 1.81 -15.90
N LEU A 68 -12.04 1.94 -14.70
CA LEU A 68 -12.86 0.89 -14.08
C LEU A 68 -14.35 1.03 -14.43
N TYR A 69 -14.74 1.92 -15.34
CA TYR A 69 -16.12 2.11 -15.77
C TYR A 69 -16.83 0.81 -16.16
N LYS A 70 -16.19 -0.07 -16.96
CA LYS A 70 -16.79 -1.36 -17.35
C LYS A 70 -17.05 -2.25 -16.14
N ASN A 71 -16.12 -2.26 -15.19
CA ASN A 71 -16.19 -3.05 -13.97
C ASN A 71 -17.27 -2.48 -13.04
N LEU A 72 -17.38 -1.15 -12.95
CA LEU A 72 -18.39 -0.45 -12.17
C LEU A 72 -19.79 -0.56 -12.75
N SER A 73 -19.92 -0.55 -14.08
CA SER A 73 -21.18 -0.66 -14.83
C SER A 73 -21.83 -2.05 -14.73
N ASN A 74 -21.10 -3.04 -14.20
CA ASN A 74 -21.66 -4.34 -13.88
C ASN A 74 -22.39 -4.28 -12.53
N PHE A 75 -23.69 -4.54 -12.55
CA PHE A 75 -24.54 -4.48 -11.35
C PHE A 75 -24.06 -5.38 -10.21
N GLU A 76 -23.43 -6.52 -10.49
CA GLU A 76 -22.94 -7.45 -9.46
C GLU A 76 -21.82 -6.84 -8.61
N ASN A 77 -21.05 -5.91 -9.17
CA ASN A 77 -19.91 -5.27 -8.49
C ASN A 77 -20.32 -4.11 -7.57
N SER A 78 -21.58 -3.66 -7.66
CA SER A 78 -22.10 -2.51 -6.93
C SER A 78 -22.00 -2.65 -5.41
N ARG A 79 -22.39 -3.81 -4.88
CA ARG A 79 -22.34 -4.12 -3.44
C ARG A 79 -20.93 -4.03 -2.88
N PHE A 80 -19.94 -4.46 -3.66
CA PHE A 80 -18.55 -4.42 -3.24
C PHE A 80 -18.02 -2.99 -3.11
N ILE A 81 -18.40 -2.10 -4.03
CA ILE A 81 -17.88 -0.74 -4.13
C ILE A 81 -18.66 0.26 -3.27
N PHE A 82 -20.00 0.18 -3.29
CA PHE A 82 -20.88 1.14 -2.64
C PHE A 82 -21.51 0.63 -1.35
N ASN A 83 -21.31 -0.65 -1.02
CA ASN A 83 -21.96 -1.34 0.11
C ASN A 83 -23.49 -1.24 0.07
N ASP A 84 -24.06 -1.22 -1.14
CA ASP A 84 -25.49 -1.11 -1.39
C ASP A 84 -25.84 -1.93 -2.64
N SER A 85 -27.09 -2.39 -2.73
CA SER A 85 -27.60 -3.12 -3.89
C SER A 85 -28.27 -2.16 -4.86
N ILE A 86 -28.18 -2.45 -6.15
CA ILE A 86 -28.87 -1.67 -7.18
C ILE A 86 -30.32 -2.16 -7.33
N GLU A 87 -31.23 -1.22 -7.45
CA GLU A 87 -32.62 -1.45 -7.85
C GLU A 87 -32.78 -1.34 -9.37
N HIS A 88 -32.24 -0.26 -9.96
CA HIS A 88 -32.37 0.04 -11.39
C HIS A 88 -31.08 0.66 -11.96
N ILE A 89 -30.78 0.36 -13.23
CA ILE A 89 -29.71 0.99 -14.02
C ILE A 89 -30.29 1.65 -15.26
N ASP A 90 -30.11 2.96 -15.40
CA ASP A 90 -30.55 3.72 -16.58
C ASP A 90 -29.34 4.08 -17.48
N PRO A 91 -29.29 3.62 -18.74
CA PRO A 91 -28.26 4.03 -19.70
C PRO A 91 -28.36 5.51 -20.06
N LEU A 92 -27.24 6.22 -20.20
CA LEU A 92 -27.25 7.58 -20.77
C LEU A 92 -27.38 7.63 -22.30
N ASP A 93 -27.33 6.48 -22.97
CA ASP A 93 -27.23 6.40 -24.44
C ASP A 93 -28.24 5.42 -25.07
N GLY A 94 -29.38 5.21 -24.41
CA GLY A 94 -30.47 4.38 -24.93
C GLY A 94 -30.13 2.89 -25.00
N GLY A 95 -29.26 2.39 -24.12
CA GLY A 95 -29.03 0.96 -23.90
C GLY A 95 -27.65 0.43 -24.30
N LYS A 96 -26.74 1.27 -24.80
CA LYS A 96 -25.40 0.84 -25.20
C LYS A 96 -24.37 0.93 -24.06
N ASN A 97 -24.71 1.64 -22.97
CA ASN A 97 -23.91 1.85 -21.76
C ASN A 97 -22.47 2.32 -22.06
N ARG A 98 -22.26 3.11 -23.12
CA ARG A 98 -20.93 3.62 -23.51
C ARG A 98 -20.64 4.97 -22.91
N PHE A 99 -21.66 5.80 -22.72
CA PHE A 99 -21.50 7.18 -22.26
C PHE A 99 -21.79 7.39 -20.78
N GLY A 100 -22.10 6.32 -20.05
CA GLY A 100 -22.42 6.35 -18.63
C GLY A 100 -23.71 5.62 -18.30
N VAL A 101 -23.89 5.36 -17.01
CA VAL A 101 -25.09 4.71 -16.45
C VAL A 101 -25.50 5.41 -15.17
N ILE A 102 -26.80 5.50 -14.89
CA ILE A 102 -27.34 6.04 -13.64
C ILE A 102 -27.80 4.87 -12.77
N TYR A 103 -27.31 4.83 -11.54
CA TYR A 103 -27.67 3.85 -10.54
C TYR A 103 -28.72 4.41 -9.60
N THR A 104 -29.80 3.65 -9.47
CA THR A 104 -30.77 3.80 -8.39
C THR A 104 -30.52 2.69 -7.38
N PHE A 105 -30.19 3.07 -6.14
CA PHE A 105 -29.86 2.12 -5.08
C PHE A 105 -31.10 1.76 -4.26
N LYS A 106 -31.04 0.60 -3.58
CA LYS A 106 -32.11 0.15 -2.70
C LYS A 106 -32.15 0.91 -1.38
N GLU A 107 -30.98 1.17 -0.78
CA GLU A 107 -30.90 1.82 0.55
C GLU A 107 -30.57 3.31 0.42
N ARG A 108 -29.66 3.68 -0.48
CA ARG A 108 -29.28 5.07 -0.73
C ARG A 108 -30.38 5.79 -1.54
N LYS A 109 -30.90 6.88 -0.96
CA LYS A 109 -31.94 7.73 -1.59
C LYS A 109 -31.48 8.45 -2.85
N GLU A 110 -30.21 8.81 -2.93
CA GLU A 110 -29.67 9.57 -4.05
C GLU A 110 -29.18 8.66 -5.16
N LYS A 111 -29.60 8.96 -6.39
CA LYS A 111 -29.06 8.34 -7.60
C LYS A 111 -27.60 8.75 -7.82
N LEU A 112 -26.83 7.89 -8.49
CA LEU A 112 -25.43 8.13 -8.82
C LEU A 112 -25.18 7.85 -10.31
N CYS A 113 -24.62 8.82 -11.04
CA CYS A 113 -24.24 8.63 -12.43
C CYS A 113 -22.79 8.20 -12.53
N ILE A 114 -22.54 6.99 -13.02
CA ILE A 114 -21.20 6.49 -13.27
C ILE A 114 -20.80 6.86 -14.69
N LEU A 115 -19.68 7.56 -14.85
CA LEU A 115 -19.16 7.98 -16.14
C LEU A 115 -17.80 7.33 -16.45
N PRO A 116 -17.54 7.01 -17.73
CA PRO A 116 -16.19 6.66 -18.17
C PRO A 116 -15.26 7.88 -18.12
N VAL A 117 -13.98 7.63 -17.93
CA VAL A 117 -12.96 8.68 -17.84
C VAL A 117 -11.99 8.65 -19.01
N ASN A 118 -11.69 9.82 -19.56
CA ASN A 118 -10.57 9.97 -20.48
C ASN A 118 -9.36 10.54 -19.73
N ILE A 119 -8.31 9.73 -19.61
CA ILE A 119 -7.16 10.02 -18.76
C ILE A 119 -5.97 10.43 -19.61
N THR A 120 -5.48 11.65 -19.41
CA THR A 120 -4.21 12.13 -19.96
C THR A 120 -3.12 12.07 -18.88
N LYS A 121 -1.90 11.72 -19.30
CA LYS A 121 -0.78 11.43 -18.39
C LYS A 121 0.37 12.39 -18.66
N SER A 122 0.88 12.99 -17.59
CA SER A 122 2.19 13.63 -17.54
C SER A 122 2.96 13.11 -16.33
N ASP A 123 4.26 13.35 -16.28
CA ASP A 123 5.02 12.93 -15.11
C ASP A 123 4.50 13.69 -13.87
N CYS A 124 4.33 12.94 -12.77
CA CYS A 124 3.68 13.34 -11.53
C CYS A 124 2.21 13.79 -11.60
N ILE A 125 1.59 13.97 -12.78
CA ILE A 125 0.21 14.50 -12.89
C ILE A 125 -0.64 13.61 -13.79
N ILE A 126 -1.85 13.32 -13.32
CA ILE A 126 -2.90 12.62 -14.06
C ILE A 126 -4.06 13.60 -14.24
N SER A 127 -4.48 13.84 -15.47
CA SER A 127 -5.66 14.67 -15.75
C SER A 127 -6.81 13.81 -16.23
N ILE A 128 -7.94 13.95 -15.55
CA ILE A 128 -9.16 13.15 -15.71
C ILE A 128 -10.18 14.05 -16.38
N ASN A 129 -10.54 13.70 -17.61
CA ASN A 129 -11.51 14.44 -18.41
C ASN A 129 -12.82 13.65 -18.47
N LEU A 130 -13.90 14.30 -18.05
CA LEU A 130 -15.27 13.78 -18.11
C LEU A 130 -16.07 14.61 -19.11
N LEU A 131 -16.75 13.92 -20.03
CA LEU A 131 -17.69 14.54 -20.96
C LEU A 131 -19.07 14.60 -20.33
N LEU A 132 -19.64 15.79 -20.18
CA LEU A 132 -20.90 16.02 -19.46
C LEU A 132 -22.09 16.26 -20.40
N ASN A 133 -21.89 16.28 -21.72
CA ASN A 133 -22.95 16.54 -22.71
C ASN A 133 -24.19 15.66 -22.51
N LYS A 134 -24.01 14.33 -22.35
CA LYS A 134 -25.12 13.39 -22.11
C LYS A 134 -25.70 13.47 -20.70
N TYR A 135 -24.87 13.85 -19.73
CA TYR A 135 -25.34 14.11 -18.37
C TYR A 135 -26.23 15.37 -18.30
N LYS A 136 -25.97 16.38 -19.14
CA LYS A 136 -26.80 17.59 -19.20
C LYS A 136 -28.21 17.34 -19.71
N GLU A 137 -28.37 16.39 -20.62
CA GLU A 137 -29.66 15.98 -21.23
C GLU A 137 -30.62 15.33 -20.21
N ILE A 138 -30.16 15.01 -18.99
CA ILE A 138 -31.01 14.50 -17.91
C ILE A 138 -31.91 15.64 -17.40
N GLU A 139 -33.22 15.55 -17.67
CA GLU A 139 -34.23 16.53 -17.27
C GLU A 139 -34.63 16.41 -15.78
N ASP A 140 -34.55 15.21 -15.21
CA ASP A 140 -34.84 14.92 -13.81
C ASP A 140 -33.78 15.49 -12.84
N ALA A 141 -34.04 15.36 -11.53
CA ALA A 141 -33.08 15.69 -10.47
C ALA A 141 -31.71 15.03 -10.73
N LYS A 142 -30.77 15.82 -11.27
CA LYS A 142 -29.46 15.32 -11.71
C LYS A 142 -28.74 14.62 -10.56
N PRO A 143 -28.21 13.41 -10.77
CA PRO A 143 -27.44 12.70 -9.76
C PRO A 143 -26.03 13.26 -9.62
N ASN A 144 -25.32 12.93 -8.54
CA ASN A 144 -23.88 13.13 -8.46
C ASN A 144 -23.17 12.25 -9.49
N ILE A 145 -21.96 12.64 -9.90
CA ILE A 145 -21.16 11.87 -10.84
C ILE A 145 -20.12 11.05 -10.08
N TYR A 146 -19.92 9.80 -10.47
CA TYR A 146 -18.87 8.95 -9.94
C TYR A 146 -17.98 8.42 -11.05
N PHE A 147 -16.68 8.41 -10.79
CA PHE A 147 -15.71 7.69 -11.62
C PHE A 147 -14.68 7.01 -10.74
N ARG A 148 -14.00 6.01 -11.30
CA ARG A 148 -12.88 5.32 -10.64
C ARG A 148 -11.91 4.78 -11.67
N PHE A 149 -10.63 4.83 -11.33
CA PHE A 149 -9.57 4.27 -12.17
C PHE A 149 -8.51 3.59 -11.30
N LEU A 150 -7.79 2.68 -11.93
CA LEU A 150 -6.72 1.86 -11.34
C LEU A 150 -5.38 2.28 -11.93
N ILE A 151 -4.35 2.41 -11.10
CA ILE A 151 -2.97 2.60 -11.54
C ILE A 151 -2.18 1.32 -11.21
N LYS A 152 -1.40 0.84 -12.17
CA LYS A 152 -0.42 -0.24 -11.99
C LYS A 152 0.99 0.36 -11.97
N PRO A 153 1.48 0.81 -10.80
CA PRO A 153 2.79 1.44 -10.73
C PRO A 153 3.91 0.41 -10.91
N ALA A 154 5.03 0.84 -11.50
CA ALA A 154 6.23 0.01 -11.60
C ALA A 154 7.10 0.07 -10.32
N ILE A 155 6.49 0.35 -9.16
CA ILE A 155 7.15 0.39 -7.86
C ILE A 155 7.03 -0.95 -7.13
N GLN A 156 7.85 -1.16 -6.11
CA GLN A 156 7.78 -2.39 -5.32
C GLN A 156 6.66 -2.36 -4.28
N LYS A 157 6.46 -1.22 -3.59
CA LYS A 157 5.47 -1.04 -2.50
C LYS A 157 5.00 0.40 -2.42
N ILE A 158 3.76 0.60 -2.01
CA ILE A 158 3.18 1.94 -1.72
C ILE A 158 3.52 2.34 -0.28
N SER A 159 3.53 1.33 0.60
CA SER A 159 3.85 1.47 2.00
C SER A 159 5.36 1.45 2.28
N THR A 160 5.76 2.05 3.39
CA THR A 160 7.13 1.95 3.91
C THR A 160 7.23 0.72 4.79
N ILE A 161 8.20 -0.17 4.52
CA ILE A 161 8.41 -1.37 5.34
C ILE A 161 9.67 -1.23 6.17
N ILE A 162 9.51 -1.41 7.48
CA ILE A 162 10.60 -1.48 8.45
C ILE A 162 10.75 -2.95 8.88
N PRO A 163 11.80 -3.66 8.44
CA PRO A 163 12.09 -4.99 8.93
C PRO A 163 12.71 -4.91 10.34
N GLY A 164 12.15 -5.64 11.30
CA GLY A 164 12.74 -5.83 12.63
C GLY A 164 13.02 -7.30 12.91
N ILE A 165 13.78 -7.56 13.98
CA ILE A 165 14.28 -8.90 14.35
C ILE A 165 13.14 -9.87 14.69
N GLY A 166 12.09 -9.39 15.36
CA GLY A 166 10.90 -10.17 15.71
C GLY A 166 9.57 -9.64 15.14
N LYS A 167 9.58 -8.45 14.53
CA LYS A 167 8.38 -7.76 14.05
C LYS A 167 8.72 -7.01 12.77
N SER A 168 7.93 -7.19 11.71
CA SER A 168 8.01 -6.34 10.51
C SER A 168 6.84 -5.38 10.51
N THR A 169 7.12 -4.10 10.29
CA THR A 169 6.13 -3.04 10.33
C THR A 169 5.92 -2.45 8.94
N ILE A 170 4.67 -2.23 8.56
CA ILE A 170 4.24 -1.52 7.36
C ILE A 170 3.65 -0.19 7.81
N ILE A 171 4.12 0.89 7.22
CA ILE A 171 3.66 2.24 7.50
C ILE A 171 3.04 2.83 6.25
N TYR A 172 1.81 3.32 6.39
CA TYR A 172 1.15 4.16 5.41
C TYR A 172 1.08 5.57 5.97
N ASP A 173 1.63 6.50 5.21
CA ASP A 173 1.54 7.92 5.47
C ASP A 173 1.00 8.56 4.19
N ILE A 174 -0.32 8.73 4.12
CA ILE A 174 -1.02 9.27 2.96
C ILE A 174 -1.57 10.64 3.32
N LYS A 175 -1.24 11.65 2.53
CA LYS A 175 -1.68 13.03 2.69
C LYS A 175 -2.46 13.46 1.47
N ILE A 176 -3.52 14.24 1.66
CA ILE A 176 -4.40 14.72 0.58
C ILE A 176 -4.64 16.21 0.78
N ASN A 177 -4.30 17.00 -0.23
CA ASN A 177 -4.43 18.46 -0.24
C ASN A 177 -3.75 19.16 0.95
N GLU A 178 -2.74 18.54 1.55
CA GLU A 178 -1.97 19.11 2.65
C GLU A 178 -0.90 20.06 2.09
N GLN A 179 -1.23 21.34 1.99
CA GLN A 179 -0.42 22.32 1.23
C GLN A 179 1.02 22.48 1.74
N ARG A 180 1.27 22.26 3.04
CA ARG A 180 2.63 22.27 3.61
C ARG A 180 3.54 21.16 3.08
N ASN A 181 2.99 20.20 2.33
CA ASN A 181 3.71 19.10 1.70
C ASN A 181 3.83 19.28 0.19
N ILE A 182 3.57 20.47 -0.34
CA ILE A 182 3.86 20.79 -1.75
C ILE A 182 5.39 20.83 -1.90
N PRO A 183 5.97 20.13 -2.89
CA PRO A 183 7.39 20.22 -3.17
C PRO A 183 7.81 21.64 -3.58
N ASP A 184 8.98 22.09 -3.12
CA ASP A 184 9.49 23.44 -3.39
C ASP A 184 9.56 23.76 -4.90
N ASP A 185 9.89 22.77 -5.73
CA ASP A 185 9.98 22.89 -7.19
C ASP A 185 8.61 22.91 -7.91
N LYS A 186 7.52 22.87 -7.15
CA LYS A 186 6.14 22.86 -7.66
C LYS A 186 5.26 23.95 -7.06
N VAL A 187 5.78 24.83 -6.21
CA VAL A 187 5.00 25.90 -5.57
C VAL A 187 4.31 26.77 -6.62
N ASP A 188 5.06 27.32 -7.58
CA ASP A 188 4.53 28.15 -8.66
C ASP A 188 3.42 27.45 -9.47
N LEU A 189 3.55 26.13 -9.67
CA LEU A 189 2.56 25.34 -10.38
C LEU A 189 1.22 25.34 -9.64
N PHE A 190 1.25 25.25 -8.31
CA PHE A 190 0.04 25.12 -7.49
C PHE A 190 -0.57 26.46 -7.05
N GLU A 191 0.20 27.56 -7.05
CA GLU A 191 -0.33 28.90 -6.75
C GLU A 191 -1.47 29.30 -7.70
N GLU A 192 -1.36 28.92 -8.98
CA GLU A 192 -2.38 29.22 -9.99
C GLU A 192 -3.55 28.22 -10.00
N LYS A 193 -3.53 27.18 -9.16
CA LYS A 193 -4.51 26.08 -9.17
C LYS A 193 -5.51 26.20 -8.04
N LYS A 194 -6.66 25.57 -8.25
CA LYS A 194 -7.71 25.47 -7.23
C LYS A 194 -7.79 24.04 -6.72
N PHE A 195 -7.43 23.82 -5.45
CA PHE A 195 -7.63 22.53 -4.80
C PHE A 195 -9.12 22.23 -4.65
N CYS A 196 -9.51 21.01 -5.02
CA CYS A 196 -10.90 20.57 -4.89
C CYS A 196 -11.29 20.44 -3.41
N LYS A 197 -12.49 20.91 -3.06
CA LYS A 197 -13.05 20.71 -1.72
C LYS A 197 -13.52 19.26 -1.58
N ILE A 198 -13.04 18.54 -0.58
CA ILE A 198 -13.40 17.14 -0.33
C ILE A 198 -14.19 17.06 0.97
N ASN A 199 -15.46 16.64 0.90
CA ASN A 199 -16.32 16.53 2.08
C ASN A 199 -16.07 15.25 2.87
N ASN A 200 -15.85 14.12 2.19
CA ASN A 200 -15.56 12.84 2.84
C ASN A 200 -14.41 12.13 2.13
N CYS A 201 -13.40 11.70 2.88
CA CYS A 201 -12.31 10.90 2.37
C CYS A 201 -12.33 9.49 2.95
N PHE A 202 -12.31 8.50 2.06
CA PHE A 202 -12.37 7.07 2.34
C PHE A 202 -11.04 6.44 1.92
N LEU A 203 -10.34 5.83 2.86
CA LEU A 203 -9.09 5.13 2.59
C LEU A 203 -9.29 3.64 2.89
N PHE A 204 -9.01 2.81 1.90
CA PHE A 204 -8.98 1.35 2.02
C PHE A 204 -7.53 0.89 1.85
N ASN A 205 -6.97 0.33 2.92
CA ASN A 205 -5.68 -0.33 2.84
C ASN A 205 -5.93 -1.83 2.78
N ILE A 206 -5.64 -2.42 1.62
CA ILE A 206 -5.80 -3.85 1.37
C ILE A 206 -4.43 -4.49 1.48
N ILE A 207 -4.23 -5.20 2.57
CA ILE A 207 -2.94 -5.74 3.00
C ILE A 207 -3.05 -7.24 3.24
N PRO A 208 -1.93 -7.98 3.27
CA PRO A 208 -1.96 -9.40 3.62
C PRO A 208 -2.57 -9.65 5.01
N ASN A 209 -3.38 -10.69 5.15
CA ASN A 209 -4.07 -11.05 6.39
C ASN A 209 -3.16 -11.64 7.49
N LYS A 210 -1.84 -11.40 7.37
CA LYS A 210 -0.81 -11.90 8.30
C LYS A 210 -0.26 -10.79 9.20
N TYR A 211 -0.79 -9.57 9.07
CA TYR A 211 -0.38 -8.43 9.86
C TYR A 211 -1.38 -8.25 11.01
N ASP A 212 -0.85 -8.24 12.23
CA ASP A 212 -1.52 -7.72 13.42
C ASP A 212 -1.68 -6.21 13.27
N VAL A 213 -2.92 -5.76 13.37
CA VAL A 213 -3.19 -4.36 13.15
C VAL A 213 -3.06 -3.57 14.45
N THR A 214 -2.07 -2.70 14.53
CA THR A 214 -1.85 -1.80 15.68
C THR A 214 -2.22 -0.38 15.27
N PHE A 215 -3.46 0.05 15.54
CA PHE A 215 -3.90 1.40 15.18
C PHE A 215 -3.49 2.44 16.20
N PHE A 216 -2.98 3.57 15.70
CA PHE A 216 -2.70 4.76 16.51
C PHE A 216 -3.90 5.71 16.54
N GLU A 217 -4.70 5.80 15.46
CA GLU A 217 -5.88 6.66 15.38
C GLU A 217 -7.18 5.84 15.25
N SER A 218 -7.63 5.20 16.33
CA SER A 218 -8.84 4.37 16.33
C SER A 218 -10.13 5.13 15.98
N ALA A 219 -10.17 6.45 16.19
CA ALA A 219 -11.34 7.30 15.94
C ALA A 219 -11.81 7.30 14.47
N TYR A 220 -10.89 7.10 13.52
CA TYR A 220 -11.18 7.15 12.08
C TYR A 220 -11.31 5.77 11.44
N LEU A 221 -11.00 4.71 12.20
CA LEU A 221 -11.20 3.34 11.78
C LEU A 221 -12.70 3.02 11.79
N LYS A 222 -13.22 2.57 10.64
CA LYS A 222 -14.61 2.15 10.51
C LYS A 222 -14.77 0.65 10.61
N ASN A 223 -13.89 -0.10 9.94
CA ASN A 223 -14.01 -1.55 9.89
C ASN A 223 -12.67 -2.20 9.50
N ILE A 224 -12.48 -3.43 9.98
CA ILE A 224 -11.48 -4.36 9.48
C ILE A 224 -12.20 -5.65 9.12
N ARG A 225 -12.04 -6.11 7.88
CA ARG A 225 -12.67 -7.35 7.41
C ARG A 225 -11.74 -8.12 6.48
N THR A 226 -11.93 -9.43 6.41
CA THR A 226 -11.31 -10.24 5.35
C THR A 226 -11.85 -9.81 3.99
N LEU A 227 -10.99 -9.80 2.97
CA LEU A 227 -11.42 -9.47 1.61
C LEU A 227 -12.38 -10.54 1.08
N GLU A 228 -13.54 -10.10 0.57
CA GLU A 228 -14.49 -10.98 -0.12
C GLU A 228 -13.90 -11.43 -1.47
N TYR A 229 -13.30 -12.62 -1.48
CA TYR A 229 -12.55 -13.15 -2.63
C TYR A 229 -13.38 -13.23 -3.92
N ASP A 230 -14.61 -13.75 -3.85
CA ASP A 230 -15.43 -13.95 -5.05
C ASP A 230 -15.88 -12.61 -5.67
N SER A 231 -16.30 -11.66 -4.82
CA SER A 231 -16.64 -10.29 -5.23
C SER A 231 -15.44 -9.60 -5.88
N PHE A 232 -14.25 -9.74 -5.28
CA PHE A 232 -13.03 -9.14 -5.80
C PHE A 232 -12.62 -9.71 -7.15
N LYS A 233 -12.60 -11.04 -7.27
CA LYS A 233 -12.16 -11.72 -8.50
C LYS A 233 -13.06 -11.33 -9.66
N LYS A 234 -14.36 -11.14 -9.42
CA LYS A 234 -15.29 -10.60 -10.42
C LYS A 234 -15.01 -9.12 -10.73
N TYR A 235 -14.66 -8.33 -9.71
CA TYR A 235 -14.42 -6.90 -9.87
C TYR A 235 -13.16 -6.56 -10.68
N LEU A 236 -11.96 -7.03 -10.29
CA LEU A 236 -10.72 -6.68 -11.02
C LEU A 236 -10.25 -7.75 -12.01
N LEU A 237 -10.85 -8.95 -12.01
CA LEU A 237 -10.40 -10.11 -12.81
C LEU A 237 -8.92 -10.47 -12.60
N ASP A 238 -8.39 -10.15 -11.41
CA ASP A 238 -6.98 -10.31 -11.09
C ASP A 238 -6.71 -11.66 -10.39
N SER A 239 -5.82 -12.46 -10.98
CA SER A 239 -5.44 -13.79 -10.47
C SER A 239 -4.40 -13.77 -9.35
N ARG A 240 -3.90 -12.58 -8.95
CA ARG A 240 -2.92 -12.43 -7.86
C ARG A 240 -3.48 -12.80 -6.49
N VAL A 241 -4.80 -12.64 -6.30
CA VAL A 241 -5.45 -12.82 -5.01
C VAL A 241 -5.79 -14.27 -4.76
N LYS A 242 -5.56 -14.72 -3.53
CA LYS A 242 -6.00 -16.02 -3.02
C LYS A 242 -7.05 -15.80 -1.94
N LYS A 243 -7.93 -16.77 -1.77
CA LYS A 243 -8.95 -16.75 -0.71
C LYS A 243 -8.29 -16.56 0.66
N ASP A 244 -8.85 -15.65 1.46
CA ASP A 244 -8.44 -15.31 2.84
C ASP A 244 -7.00 -14.76 3.00
N ASP A 245 -6.31 -14.43 1.91
CA ASP A 245 -4.91 -13.95 1.96
C ASP A 245 -4.81 -12.44 2.21
N LEU A 246 -5.88 -11.68 1.97
CA LEU A 246 -5.93 -10.22 2.11
C LEU A 246 -7.02 -9.79 3.09
N MET A 247 -6.75 -8.71 3.81
CA MET A 247 -7.71 -8.01 4.67
C MET A 247 -7.87 -6.57 4.19
N VAL A 248 -9.05 -6.01 4.41
CA VAL A 248 -9.42 -4.64 4.08
C VAL A 248 -9.51 -3.85 5.38
N VAL A 249 -8.69 -2.81 5.49
CA VAL A 249 -8.73 -1.85 6.59
C VAL A 249 -9.37 -0.57 6.06
N PHE A 250 -10.55 -0.23 6.59
CA PHE A 250 -11.34 0.91 6.13
C PHE A 250 -11.28 2.08 7.11
N LEU A 251 -10.77 3.21 6.63
CA LEU A 251 -10.65 4.47 7.34
C LEU A 251 -11.51 5.54 6.67
N LYS A 252 -12.13 6.40 7.49
CA LYS A 252 -12.96 7.51 7.01
C LYS A 252 -12.71 8.77 7.82
N LYS A 253 -12.44 9.88 7.13
CA LYS A 253 -12.35 11.24 7.69
C LYS A 253 -13.31 12.17 6.93
N ASN A 254 -13.94 13.11 7.61
CA ASN A 254 -14.97 13.98 7.01
C ASN A 254 -14.74 15.45 7.39
N ASN A 255 -15.17 16.35 6.51
CA ASN A 255 -15.28 17.79 6.71
C ASN A 255 -13.96 18.45 7.18
N LEU A 256 -12.84 18.04 6.59
CA LEU A 256 -11.54 18.66 6.80
C LEU A 256 -11.07 19.37 5.53
N GLU A 257 -10.26 20.42 5.67
CA GLU A 257 -9.65 21.12 4.53
C GLU A 257 -8.58 20.26 3.84
N SER A 258 -7.82 19.50 4.63
CA SER A 258 -6.83 18.52 4.18
C SER A 258 -6.93 17.24 5.00
N TYR A 259 -6.48 16.12 4.43
CA TYR A 259 -6.59 14.81 5.06
C TYR A 259 -5.21 14.15 5.19
N THR A 260 -4.88 13.71 6.41
CA THR A 260 -3.66 12.93 6.69
C THR A 260 -4.07 11.60 7.28
N PHE A 261 -3.56 10.50 6.73
CA PHE A 261 -3.80 9.13 7.21
C PHE A 261 -2.46 8.48 7.54
N PHE A 262 -2.18 8.37 8.83
CA PHE A 262 -0.99 7.69 9.34
C PHE A 262 -1.39 6.36 9.98
N ASN A 263 -0.99 5.25 9.36
CA ASN A 263 -1.34 3.91 9.83
C ASN A 263 -0.11 3.02 9.89
N ILE A 264 -0.04 2.22 10.94
CA ILE A 264 1.05 1.29 11.18
C ILE A 264 0.44 -0.11 11.34
N TYR A 265 0.84 -1.02 10.47
CA TYR A 265 0.49 -2.44 10.55
C TYR A 265 1.74 -3.19 10.95
N SER A 266 1.62 -4.18 11.81
CA SER A 266 2.79 -4.95 12.20
C SER A 266 2.54 -6.42 12.06
N LYS A 267 3.60 -7.19 11.87
CA LYS A 267 3.51 -8.64 11.78
C LYS A 267 4.61 -9.23 12.61
N GLU A 268 4.26 -10.08 13.54
CA GLU A 268 5.25 -10.92 14.19
C GLU A 268 5.92 -11.82 13.16
N ARG A 269 7.25 -11.81 13.19
CA ARG A 269 8.07 -12.70 12.40
C ARG A 269 8.92 -13.49 13.37
N ILE A 270 8.65 -14.78 13.47
CA ILE A 270 9.60 -15.68 14.09
C ILE A 270 10.70 -15.95 13.06
N GLY A 271 11.82 -15.26 13.22
CA GLY A 271 12.98 -15.43 12.35
C GLY A 271 13.62 -16.81 12.58
N ILE A 272 14.23 -17.37 11.54
CA ILE A 272 15.06 -18.60 11.67
C ILE A 272 16.13 -18.41 12.76
N GLY A 273 16.66 -17.20 12.92
CA GLY A 273 17.57 -16.85 14.01
C GLY A 273 16.96 -16.95 15.41
N GLN A 274 15.68 -16.63 15.60
CA GLN A 274 15.02 -16.80 16.90
C GLN A 274 14.79 -18.28 17.22
N PHE A 275 14.41 -19.09 16.21
CA PHE A 275 14.35 -20.55 16.36
C PHE A 275 15.72 -21.15 16.69
N ALA A 276 16.75 -20.76 15.95
CA ALA A 276 18.11 -21.25 16.17
C ALA A 276 18.64 -20.84 17.56
N LEU A 277 18.28 -19.64 18.05
CA LEU A 277 18.67 -19.16 19.37
C LEU A 277 17.93 -19.94 20.47
N ALA A 278 16.63 -20.20 20.29
CA ALA A 278 15.87 -21.03 21.22
C ALA A 278 16.43 -22.46 21.31
N ILE A 279 16.82 -23.05 20.17
CA ILE A 279 17.51 -24.35 20.13
C ILE A 279 18.83 -24.28 20.90
N LEU A 280 19.66 -23.26 20.66
CA LEU A 280 20.93 -23.07 21.36
C LEU A 280 20.75 -22.93 22.88
N ILE A 281 19.81 -22.09 23.33
CA ILE A 281 19.51 -21.91 24.76
C ILE A 281 19.06 -23.22 25.39
N ASN A 282 18.16 -23.96 24.74
CA ASN A 282 17.70 -25.26 25.25
C ASN A 282 18.84 -26.28 25.35
N ILE A 283 19.75 -26.32 24.36
CA ILE A 283 20.93 -27.19 24.39
C ILE A 283 21.86 -26.81 25.55
N VAL A 284 22.16 -25.52 25.73
CA VAL A 284 23.04 -25.04 26.80
C VAL A 284 22.42 -25.31 28.17
N CYS A 285 21.13 -25.03 28.36
CA CYS A 285 20.41 -25.35 29.59
C CYS A 285 20.41 -26.86 29.88
N GLY A 286 20.20 -27.70 28.85
CA GLY A 286 20.30 -29.16 28.98
C GLY A 286 21.69 -29.61 29.43
N PHE A 287 22.75 -29.02 28.88
CA PHE A 287 24.13 -29.30 29.28
C PHE A 287 24.48 -28.80 30.69
N LEU A 288 23.94 -27.65 31.10
CA LEU A 288 24.11 -27.14 32.47
C LEU A 288 23.37 -27.98 33.52
N LEU A 289 22.24 -28.59 33.13
CA LEU A 289 21.44 -29.47 34.00
C LEU A 289 21.97 -30.92 34.03
N LEU A 290 22.89 -31.28 33.13
CA LEU A 290 23.66 -32.52 33.25
C LEU A 290 24.50 -32.44 34.53
N ARG A 291 24.05 -33.14 35.58
CA ARG A 291 24.80 -33.32 36.82
C ARG A 291 26.14 -33.97 36.49
N ILE A 292 27.21 -33.19 36.56
CA ILE A 292 28.57 -33.73 36.59
C ILE A 292 28.67 -34.58 37.87
N PRO A 293 28.98 -35.89 37.78
CA PRO A 293 29.20 -36.71 38.96
C PRO A 293 30.32 -36.11 39.81
N LYS A 294 30.13 -36.04 41.13
CA LYS A 294 31.08 -35.46 42.09
C LYS A 294 32.42 -36.20 42.16
N GLU A 295 32.45 -37.43 41.65
CA GLU A 295 33.65 -38.24 41.55
C GLU A 295 34.29 -37.91 40.19
N GLY A 296 35.48 -37.30 40.24
CA GLY A 296 36.16 -36.72 39.07
C GLY A 296 36.22 -37.63 37.85
N ILE A 297 36.38 -36.99 36.68
CA ILE A 297 36.43 -37.62 35.37
C ILE A 297 37.52 -38.71 35.36
N THR A 298 37.11 -39.97 35.39
CA THR A 298 37.99 -41.14 35.24
C THR A 298 37.88 -41.67 33.82
N TRP A 299 38.85 -42.47 33.37
CA TRP A 299 38.79 -43.08 32.02
C TRP A 299 37.54 -43.95 31.78
N SER A 300 36.82 -44.38 32.82
CA SER A 300 35.54 -45.10 32.70
C SER A 300 34.34 -44.17 32.38
N SER A 301 34.51 -42.85 32.47
CA SER A 301 33.50 -41.84 32.15
C SER A 301 33.13 -41.80 30.66
N TRP A 302 33.86 -42.50 29.79
CA TRP A 302 33.52 -42.61 28.35
C TRP A 302 32.31 -43.52 28.09
N LYS A 303 31.92 -44.39 29.04
CA LYS A 303 30.65 -45.16 28.94
C LYS A 303 29.41 -44.28 29.08
N TRP A 304 29.54 -43.05 29.58
CA TRP A 304 28.46 -42.08 29.69
C TRP A 304 28.14 -41.38 28.36
N PHE A 305 28.99 -41.50 27.34
CA PHE A 305 28.81 -40.84 26.06
C PHE A 305 27.80 -41.61 25.20
N THR A 306 26.52 -41.41 25.46
CA THR A 306 25.46 -41.98 24.65
C THR A 306 25.34 -41.25 23.30
N ILE A 307 24.70 -41.88 22.32
CA ILE A 307 24.52 -41.32 20.97
C ILE A 307 23.80 -39.96 21.05
N GLU A 308 22.90 -39.79 22.01
CA GLU A 308 22.19 -38.55 22.28
C GLU A 308 23.15 -37.40 22.62
N LEU A 309 24.19 -37.63 23.43
CA LEU A 309 25.20 -36.61 23.76
C LEU A 309 26.04 -36.21 22.55
N CYS A 310 26.38 -37.15 21.67
CA CYS A 310 27.05 -36.84 20.40
C CYS A 310 26.18 -35.93 19.51
N ILE A 311 24.88 -36.20 19.41
CA ILE A 311 23.94 -35.39 18.64
C ILE A 311 23.83 -33.98 19.23
N VAL A 312 23.75 -33.87 20.57
CA VAL A 312 23.68 -32.58 21.27
C VAL A 312 24.95 -31.74 21.05
N ILE A 313 26.13 -32.36 21.12
CA ILE A 313 27.40 -31.66 20.85
C ILE A 313 27.49 -31.22 19.39
N LEU A 314 27.07 -32.07 18.44
CA LEU A 314 27.03 -31.70 17.03
C LEU A 314 26.09 -30.51 16.79
N LEU A 315 24.90 -30.52 17.38
CA LEU A 315 23.94 -29.42 17.28
C LEU A 315 24.48 -28.13 17.93
N LEU A 316 25.17 -28.23 19.06
CA LEU A 316 25.84 -27.10 19.71
C LEU A 316 26.93 -26.52 18.80
N LEU A 317 27.74 -27.37 18.17
CA LEU A 317 28.82 -26.95 17.27
C LEU A 317 28.25 -26.28 16.01
N VAL A 318 27.22 -26.85 15.40
CA VAL A 318 26.53 -26.29 14.23
C VAL A 318 25.88 -24.93 14.56
N THR A 319 25.17 -24.84 15.69
CA THR A 319 24.55 -23.57 16.13
C THR A 319 25.59 -22.53 16.51
N PHE A 320 26.71 -22.92 17.13
CA PHE A 320 27.82 -22.02 17.43
C PHE A 320 28.49 -21.47 16.17
N ILE A 321 28.73 -22.33 15.16
CA ILE A 321 29.24 -21.89 13.86
C ILE A 321 28.27 -20.91 13.20
N TYR A 322 26.97 -21.21 13.24
CA TYR A 322 25.93 -20.36 12.65
C TYR A 322 25.87 -18.96 13.30
N PHE A 323 25.90 -18.88 14.63
CA PHE A 323 25.75 -17.60 15.35
C PHE A 323 27.02 -16.79 15.51
N PHE A 324 28.18 -17.43 15.61
CA PHE A 324 29.44 -16.74 15.92
C PHE A 324 30.38 -16.74 14.72
N TYR A 325 30.68 -17.91 14.14
CA TYR A 325 31.72 -18.01 13.11
C TYR A 325 31.34 -17.29 11.80
N ILE A 326 30.13 -17.53 11.27
CA ILE A 326 29.68 -16.92 10.01
C ILE A 326 29.64 -15.37 10.09
N PRO A 327 28.98 -14.74 11.09
CA PRO A 327 28.94 -13.28 11.16
C PRO A 327 30.30 -12.65 11.47
N ILE A 328 31.18 -13.31 12.24
CA ILE A 328 32.56 -12.83 12.47
C ILE A 328 33.35 -12.85 11.16
N LYS A 329 33.27 -13.96 10.41
CA LYS A 329 33.93 -14.10 9.10
C LYS A 329 33.45 -13.03 8.12
N ASN A 330 32.13 -12.80 8.03
CA ASN A 330 31.57 -11.81 7.13
C ASN A 330 31.99 -10.39 7.51
N ARG A 331 31.99 -10.03 8.80
CA ARG A 331 32.50 -8.73 9.26
C ARG A 331 33.98 -8.52 8.97
N ILE A 332 34.81 -9.55 9.10
CA ILE A 332 36.24 -9.48 8.77
C ILE A 332 36.42 -9.27 7.25
N ILE A 333 35.65 -9.97 6.43
CA ILE A 333 35.68 -9.80 4.97
C ILE A 333 35.24 -8.39 4.56
N ASP A 334 34.15 -7.89 5.12
CA ASP A 334 33.66 -6.53 4.86
C ASP A 334 34.68 -5.48 5.30
N PHE A 335 35.31 -5.66 6.47
CA PHE A 335 36.38 -4.79 6.96
C PHE A 335 37.60 -4.79 6.04
N LEU A 336 38.05 -5.98 5.59
CA LEU A 336 39.17 -6.10 4.64
C LEU A 336 38.84 -5.47 3.29
N PHE A 337 37.59 -5.54 2.84
CA PHE A 337 37.13 -4.90 1.60
C PHE A 337 37.14 -3.37 1.72
N VAL A 338 36.63 -2.83 2.82
CA VAL A 338 36.67 -1.39 3.12
C VAL A 338 38.12 -0.89 3.23
N LEU A 339 38.98 -1.63 3.93
CA LEU A 339 40.40 -1.29 4.07
C LEU A 339 41.12 -1.29 2.71
N LYS A 340 40.87 -2.29 1.86
CA LYS A 340 41.43 -2.35 0.51
C LYS A 340 40.95 -1.19 -0.37
N THR A 341 39.71 -0.78 -0.21
CA THR A 341 39.14 0.35 -0.96
C THR A 341 39.74 1.68 -0.49
N ALA A 342 39.92 1.86 0.83
CA ALA A 342 40.56 3.03 1.42
C ALA A 342 42.06 3.14 1.07
N LEU A 343 42.79 2.02 1.05
CA LEU A 343 44.19 2.01 0.60
C LEU A 343 44.31 2.37 -0.88
N LYS A 344 43.39 1.90 -1.72
CA LYS A 344 43.38 2.22 -3.15
C LYS A 344 43.02 3.68 -3.44
N SER A 345 42.14 4.30 -2.64
CA SER A 345 41.89 5.75 -2.76
C SER A 345 43.10 6.56 -2.34
N PHE A 346 43.83 6.13 -1.30
CA PHE A 346 45.04 6.80 -0.83
C PHE A 346 46.19 6.72 -1.84
N GLU A 347 46.37 5.60 -2.53
CA GLU A 347 47.35 5.46 -3.63
C GLU A 347 47.02 6.37 -4.84
N ILE A 348 45.73 6.56 -5.15
CA ILE A 348 45.29 7.44 -6.25
C ILE A 348 45.55 8.91 -5.89
N GLU A 349 45.33 9.28 -4.64
CA GLU A 349 45.56 10.64 -4.12
C GLU A 349 47.06 10.99 -4.10
N LEU A 350 47.92 10.05 -3.67
CA LEU A 350 49.38 10.18 -3.74
C LEU A 350 49.93 10.26 -5.17
N MET A 351 49.33 9.54 -6.13
CA MET A 351 49.72 9.67 -7.54
C MET A 351 49.34 11.04 -8.11
N TYR A 352 48.19 11.61 -7.72
CA TYR A 352 47.78 12.94 -8.17
C TYR A 352 48.68 14.06 -7.61
N GLU A 353 49.12 13.97 -6.35
CA GLU A 353 50.07 14.93 -5.77
C GLU A 353 51.48 14.84 -6.38
N SER A 354 51.85 13.71 -6.97
CA SER A 354 53.16 13.55 -7.64
C SER A 354 53.21 14.09 -9.09
N ILE A 355 52.06 14.46 -9.66
CA ILE A 355 51.92 14.90 -11.07
C ILE A 355 51.67 16.42 -11.19
N THR A 356 51.39 17.09 -10.07
CA THR A 356 51.43 18.57 -9.90
C THR A 356 52.76 19.02 -9.34
#